data_AF-A0A843SQN0-F1
#
_entry.id   AF-A0A843SQN0-F1
#
_cell.length_a   1.000
_cell.length_b   1.000
_cell.length_c   1.000
_cell.angle_alpha   90.00
_cell.angle_beta   90.00
_cell.angle_gamma   90.00
#
_symmetry.space_group_name_H-M   'P 1'
#
loop_
_entity.id
_entity.type
_entity.pdbx_description
1 polymer ?
#
loop_
_entity_poly.entity_id
_entity_poly.type
_entity_poly.pdbx_seq_one_letter_code
_entity_poly.pdbx_strand_id
1 'polypeptide(L)'
;MSDYEPRAGQVAMANAVAVVFESGGVLMAEAGTGTGKTLAYLVPAILSRQRVLVSTGTKNLQEQIFFKDIPALRVALKFPFTATYMKGRANYLCLHRLDRLADGSSAASHDVFLPIVREWSGRTTTGDRAELEDLPEDLPFWSEVAATAET
;
A
#
# COMPACT_ATOMS: atom_id res chain seq x y z
N MET A 1 -10.58 -1.57 -18.60
CA MET A 1 -10.14 -0.26 -19.15
C MET A 1 -11.14 0.24 -20.20
N SER A 2 -12.44 0.16 -19.93
CA SER A 2 -13.47 0.63 -20.86
C SER A 2 -13.49 2.16 -21.02
N ASP A 3 -13.05 2.89 -19.99
CA ASP A 3 -13.09 4.37 -19.94
C ASP A 3 -11.68 5.00 -19.96
N TYR A 4 -10.67 4.30 -20.49
CA TYR A 4 -9.33 4.88 -20.62
C TYR A 4 -9.29 5.85 -21.80
N GLU A 5 -8.86 7.07 -21.54
CA GLU A 5 -8.58 8.08 -22.55
C GLU A 5 -7.07 8.40 -22.57
N PRO A 6 -6.39 8.25 -23.72
CA PRO A 6 -4.98 8.59 -23.83
C PRO A 6 -4.78 10.11 -23.70
N ARG A 7 -3.80 10.51 -22.89
CA ARG A 7 -3.45 11.92 -22.68
C ARG A 7 -2.01 12.16 -23.10
N ALA A 8 -1.76 13.19 -23.92
CA ALA A 8 -0.41 13.48 -24.43
C ALA A 8 0.63 13.63 -23.31
N GLY A 9 0.29 14.30 -22.21
CA GLY A 9 1.18 14.45 -21.04
C GLY A 9 1.48 13.12 -20.33
N GLN A 10 0.54 12.17 -20.32
CA GLN A 10 0.77 10.84 -19.79
C GLN A 10 1.80 10.08 -20.62
N VAL A 11 1.63 10.09 -21.94
CA VAL A 11 2.52 9.39 -22.88
C VAL A 11 3.92 10.01 -22.87
N ALA A 12 4.01 11.34 -22.87
CA ALA A 12 5.28 12.05 -22.77
C ALA A 12 6.04 11.70 -21.49
N MET A 13 5.36 11.71 -20.34
CA MET A 13 5.96 11.31 -19.06
C MET A 13 6.37 9.84 -19.07
N ALA A 14 5.55 8.94 -19.60
CA ALA A 14 5.87 7.52 -19.68
C ALA A 14 7.13 7.24 -20.50
N ASN A 15 7.27 7.90 -21.65
CA ASN A 15 8.45 7.79 -22.49
C ASN A 15 9.70 8.36 -21.78
N ALA A 16 9.58 9.49 -21.10
CA ALA A 16 10.69 10.07 -20.34
C ALA A 16 11.15 9.13 -19.19
N VAL A 17 10.20 8.50 -18.49
CA VAL A 17 10.51 7.50 -17.45
C VAL A 17 11.17 6.25 -18.05
N ALA A 18 10.70 5.77 -19.20
CA ALA A 18 11.29 4.63 -19.89
C ALA A 18 12.75 4.89 -20.27
N VAL A 19 13.06 6.07 -20.81
CA VAL A 19 14.44 6.47 -21.13
C VAL A 19 15.33 6.40 -19.89
N VAL A 20 14.89 6.90 -18.73
CA VAL A 20 15.68 6.84 -17.49
C VAL A 20 15.88 5.41 -16.97
N PHE A 21 14.91 4.51 -17.18
CA PHE A 21 15.12 3.08 -16.85
C PHE A 21 16.17 2.41 -17.74
N GLU A 22 16.30 2.84 -18.99
CA GLU A 22 17.26 2.30 -19.96
C GLU A 22 18.66 2.91 -19.82
N SER A 23 18.75 4.24 -19.70
CA SER A 23 20.03 4.98 -19.72
C SER A 23 20.53 5.40 -18.34
N GLY A 24 19.71 5.24 -17.30
CA GLY A 24 19.98 5.74 -15.95
C GLY A 24 19.75 7.24 -15.82
N GLY A 25 19.96 7.76 -14.60
CA GLY A 25 19.84 9.19 -14.29
C GLY A 25 18.63 9.55 -13.43
N VAL A 26 18.26 10.84 -13.44
CA VAL A 26 17.17 11.40 -12.63
C VAL A 26 16.23 12.19 -13.52
N LEU A 27 14.93 11.89 -13.45
CA LEU A 27 13.87 12.65 -14.10
C LEU A 27 13.10 13.45 -13.05
N MET A 28 12.98 14.75 -13.27
CA MET A 28 12.01 15.59 -12.57
C MET A 28 10.88 15.92 -13.54
N ALA A 29 9.65 15.54 -13.20
CA ALA A 29 8.48 15.76 -14.04
C ALA A 29 7.35 16.39 -13.22
N GLU A 30 6.87 17.54 -13.66
CA GLU A 30 5.64 18.14 -13.14
C GLU A 30 4.46 17.68 -13.98
N ALA A 31 3.41 17.17 -13.33
CA ALA A 31 2.20 16.76 -14.02
C ALA A 31 0.97 17.12 -13.18
N GLY A 32 0.00 17.76 -13.83
CA GLY A 32 -1.26 18.18 -13.21
C GLY A 32 -2.11 17.01 -12.69
N THR A 33 -3.07 17.30 -11.82
CA THR A 33 -4.10 16.33 -11.43
C THR A 33 -4.86 15.83 -12.67
N GLY A 34 -5.20 14.54 -12.71
CA GLY A 34 -5.90 13.95 -13.86
C GLY A 34 -5.02 13.62 -15.07
N THR A 35 -3.74 14.03 -15.12
CA THR A 35 -2.82 13.67 -16.22
C THR A 35 -2.57 12.16 -16.34
N GLY A 36 -2.93 11.35 -15.33
CA GLY A 36 -2.68 9.91 -15.34
C GLY A 36 -1.25 9.53 -14.96
N LYS A 37 -0.64 10.34 -14.07
CA LYS A 37 0.72 10.18 -13.54
C LYS A 37 1.06 8.76 -13.09
N THR A 38 0.13 8.11 -12.39
CA THR A 38 0.34 6.76 -11.86
C THR A 38 0.66 5.76 -12.95
N LEU A 39 -0.14 5.71 -14.02
CA LEU A 39 0.13 4.82 -15.15
C LEU A 39 1.41 5.24 -15.89
N ALA A 40 1.68 6.55 -15.97
CA ALA A 40 2.87 7.06 -16.66
C ALA A 40 4.18 6.55 -16.04
N TYR A 41 4.28 6.41 -14.72
CA TYR A 41 5.46 5.80 -14.10
C TYR A 41 5.35 4.28 -13.92
N LEU A 42 4.15 3.72 -13.70
CA LEU A 42 4.01 2.27 -13.44
C LEU A 42 4.22 1.42 -14.69
N VAL A 43 3.71 1.84 -15.84
CA VAL A 43 3.86 1.07 -17.09
C VAL A 43 5.34 0.85 -17.44
N PRO A 44 6.17 1.90 -17.59
CA PRO A 44 7.59 1.70 -17.86
C PRO A 44 8.33 1.00 -16.71
N ALA A 45 7.95 1.22 -15.45
CA ALA A 45 8.52 0.51 -14.31
C ALA A 45 8.29 -1.01 -14.36
N ILE A 46 7.10 -1.45 -14.78
CA ILE A 46 6.78 -2.87 -14.94
C ILE A 46 7.54 -3.45 -16.15
N LEU A 47 7.55 -2.72 -17.27
CA LEU A 47 8.18 -3.17 -18.50
C LEU A 47 9.72 -3.22 -18.42
N SER A 48 10.34 -2.42 -17.54
CA SER A 48 11.79 -2.46 -17.31
C SER A 48 12.26 -3.79 -16.69
N ARG A 49 11.36 -4.56 -16.06
CA ARG A 49 11.65 -5.80 -15.32
C ARG A 49 12.69 -5.64 -14.20
N GLN A 50 12.94 -4.41 -13.77
CA GLN A 50 13.81 -4.11 -12.65
C GLN A 50 13.03 -4.15 -11.34
N ARG A 51 13.73 -4.25 -10.21
CA ARG A 51 13.11 -4.06 -8.89
C ARG A 51 12.88 -2.57 -8.67
N VAL A 52 11.62 -2.13 -8.71
CA VAL A 52 11.23 -0.72 -8.56
C VAL A 52 10.58 -0.46 -7.22
N LEU A 53 10.99 0.63 -6.56
CA LEU A 53 10.33 1.17 -5.37
C LEU A 53 9.52 2.41 -5.77
N VAL A 54 8.22 2.38 -5.52
CA VAL A 54 7.34 3.55 -5.68
C VAL A 54 7.09 4.14 -4.30
N SER A 55 7.51 5.39 -4.11
CA SER A 55 7.22 6.18 -2.91
C SER A 55 6.12 7.20 -3.22
N THR A 56 5.19 7.40 -2.29
CA THR A 56 4.05 8.32 -2.45
C THR A 56 3.73 9.02 -1.15
N GLY A 57 2.96 10.12 -1.22
CA GLY A 57 2.76 11.03 -0.10
C GLY A 57 1.85 10.54 1.02
N THR A 58 0.93 9.59 0.75
CA THR A 58 -0.04 9.12 1.75
C THR A 58 -0.32 7.62 1.63
N LYS A 59 -0.82 6.99 2.71
CA LYS A 59 -1.25 5.58 2.72
C LYS A 59 -2.37 5.33 1.72
N ASN A 60 -3.35 6.23 1.63
CA ASN A 60 -4.46 6.09 0.70
C ASN A 60 -3.98 6.08 -0.77
N LEU A 61 -2.97 6.89 -1.11
CA LEU A 61 -2.37 6.86 -2.44
C LEU A 61 -1.63 5.53 -2.68
N GLN A 62 -0.96 4.98 -1.67
CA GLN A 62 -0.32 3.67 -1.75
C GLN A 62 -1.34 2.55 -1.98
N GLU A 63 -2.46 2.57 -1.26
CA GLU A 63 -3.56 1.61 -1.39
C GLU A 63 -4.24 1.74 -2.75
N GLN A 64 -4.46 2.96 -3.25
CA GLN A 64 -4.98 3.17 -4.60
C GLN A 64 -4.05 2.54 -5.65
N ILE A 65 -2.74 2.76 -5.53
CA ILE A 65 -1.77 2.13 -6.44
C ILE A 65 -1.88 0.60 -6.36
N PHE A 66 -1.88 0.05 -5.14
CA PHE A 66 -1.78 -1.40 -4.94
C PHE A 66 -3.07 -2.17 -5.23
N PHE A 67 -4.22 -1.70 -4.76
CA PHE A 67 -5.50 -2.40 -4.86
C PHE A 67 -6.32 -2.02 -6.10
N LYS A 68 -5.99 -0.91 -6.78
CA LYS A 68 -6.70 -0.47 -7.99
C LYS A 68 -5.81 -0.45 -9.22
N ASP A 69 -4.73 0.32 -9.20
CA ASP A 69 -3.92 0.56 -10.41
C ASP A 69 -3.14 -0.68 -10.84
N ILE A 70 -2.54 -1.42 -9.88
CA ILE A 70 -1.79 -2.66 -10.15
C ILE A 70 -2.68 -3.77 -10.73
N PRO A 71 -3.85 -4.11 -10.15
CA PRO A 71 -4.77 -5.07 -10.76
C PRO A 71 -5.22 -4.66 -12.16
N ALA A 72 -5.52 -3.38 -12.39
CA ALA A 72 -5.86 -2.87 -13.72
C ALA A 72 -4.73 -3.10 -14.73
N LEU A 73 -3.48 -2.86 -14.33
CA LEU A 73 -2.30 -3.09 -15.15
C LEU A 73 -2.02 -4.57 -15.42
N ARG A 74 -2.30 -5.46 -14.46
CA ARG A 74 -2.20 -6.92 -14.68
C ARG A 74 -3.14 -7.38 -15.81
N VAL A 75 -4.38 -6.89 -15.81
CA VAL A 75 -5.36 -7.19 -16.86
C VAL A 75 -4.93 -6.59 -18.21
N ALA A 76 -4.43 -5.36 -18.19
CA ALA A 76 -4.08 -4.61 -19.39
C ALA A 76 -2.84 -5.16 -20.11
N LEU A 77 -1.74 -5.37 -19.36
CA LEU A 77 -0.45 -5.71 -19.92
C LEU A 77 -0.33 -7.20 -20.30
N LYS A 78 -1.19 -8.07 -19.72
CA LYS A 78 -1.14 -9.53 -19.92
C LYS A 78 0.26 -10.13 -19.72
N PHE A 79 1.05 -9.50 -18.87
CA PHE A 79 2.43 -9.84 -18.57
C PHE A 79 2.57 -10.11 -17.06
N PRO A 80 3.26 -11.19 -16.63
CA PRO A 80 3.38 -11.50 -15.22
C PRO A 80 4.33 -10.54 -14.50
N PHE A 81 3.85 -9.92 -13.43
CA PHE A 81 4.68 -9.16 -12.50
C PHE A 81 4.14 -9.24 -11.08
N THR A 82 5.06 -9.18 -10.11
CA THR A 82 4.74 -9.17 -8.68
C THR A 82 4.78 -7.74 -8.15
N ALA A 83 3.90 -7.45 -7.21
CA ALA A 83 3.93 -6.20 -6.45
C ALA A 83 3.60 -6.54 -5.00
N THR A 84 4.18 -5.77 -4.09
CA THR A 84 3.79 -5.71 -2.68
C THR A 84 3.80 -4.25 -2.27
N TYR A 85 2.98 -3.87 -1.30
CA TYR A 85 3.09 -2.58 -0.64
C TYR A 85 3.60 -2.79 0.79
N MET A 86 4.15 -1.74 1.37
CA MET A 86 4.79 -1.78 2.69
C MET A 86 4.46 -0.50 3.44
N LYS A 87 4.00 -0.65 4.69
CA LYS A 87 3.77 0.44 5.63
C LYS A 87 4.79 0.38 6.77
N GLY A 88 4.81 1.41 7.61
CA GLY A 88 5.59 1.36 8.86
C GLY A 88 5.06 0.25 9.78
N ARG A 89 5.94 -0.37 10.57
CA ARG A 89 5.61 -1.51 11.45
C ARG A 89 4.41 -1.27 12.38
N ALA A 90 4.18 -0.04 12.81
CA ALA A 90 3.04 0.35 13.63
C ALA A 90 1.67 0.12 12.95
N ASN A 91 1.63 -0.16 11.65
CA ASN A 91 0.41 -0.48 10.92
C ASN A 91 0.11 -1.98 10.89
N TYR A 92 0.99 -2.82 11.43
CA TYR A 92 0.80 -4.27 11.40
C TYR A 92 0.56 -4.82 12.80
N LEU A 93 -0.37 -5.75 12.92
CA LEU A 93 -0.66 -6.48 14.15
C LEU A 93 0.53 -7.38 14.55
N CYS A 94 0.84 -7.40 15.85
CA CYS A 94 1.75 -8.37 16.43
C CYS A 94 0.96 -9.40 17.23
N LEU A 95 0.87 -10.63 16.73
CA LEU A 95 0.12 -11.73 17.37
C LEU A 95 0.56 -11.97 18.82
N HIS A 96 1.87 -11.95 19.06
CA HIS A 96 2.42 -12.12 20.41
C HIS A 96 1.97 -11.04 21.40
N ARG A 97 1.86 -9.79 20.93
CA ARG A 97 1.41 -8.69 21.79
C ARG A 97 -0.11 -8.72 21.99
N LEU A 98 -0.85 -9.11 20.96
CA LEU A 98 -2.29 -9.36 21.06
C LEU A 98 -2.60 -10.42 22.12
N ASP A 99 -1.89 -11.55 22.11
CA ASP A 99 -2.08 -12.61 23.09
C ASP A 99 -1.75 -12.13 24.52
N ARG A 100 -0.63 -11.42 24.69
CA ARG A 100 -0.25 -10.83 25.99
C ARG A 100 -1.29 -9.85 26.52
N LEU A 101 -1.87 -9.00 25.66
CA LEU A 101 -2.90 -8.06 26.08
C LEU A 101 -4.17 -8.79 26.49
N ALA A 102 -4.58 -9.80 25.73
CA ALA A 102 -5.79 -10.59 26.00
C ALA A 102 -5.71 -11.37 27.33
N ASP A 103 -4.52 -11.81 27.73
CA ASP A 103 -4.28 -12.51 29.00
C ASP A 103 -4.06 -11.54 30.19
N GLY A 104 -3.91 -10.24 29.92
CA GLY A 104 -3.66 -9.21 30.92
C GLY A 104 -4.92 -8.72 31.64
N SER A 105 -4.72 -7.97 32.74
CA SER A 105 -5.79 -7.32 33.51
C SER A 105 -5.77 -5.79 33.40
N SER A 106 -5.24 -5.24 32.30
CA SER A 106 -5.17 -3.79 32.07
C SER A 106 -6.53 -3.25 31.59
N ALA A 107 -6.72 -1.92 31.62
CA ALA A 107 -7.92 -1.33 31.03
C ALA A 107 -8.06 -1.67 29.53
N ALA A 108 -6.94 -1.75 28.81
CA ALA A 108 -6.88 -2.10 27.40
C ALA A 108 -7.30 -3.56 27.12
N SER A 109 -7.13 -4.49 28.07
CA SER A 109 -7.60 -5.88 27.91
C SER A 109 -9.13 -6.02 27.99
N HIS A 110 -9.82 -4.98 28.50
CA HIS A 110 -11.28 -4.90 28.56
C HIS A 110 -11.88 -4.01 27.48
N ASP A 111 -11.10 -3.58 26.48
CA ASP A 111 -11.60 -2.76 25.38
C ASP A 111 -12.63 -3.53 24.53
N VAL A 112 -13.73 -2.85 24.20
CA VAL A 112 -14.87 -3.44 23.46
C VAL A 112 -14.49 -3.93 22.06
N PHE A 113 -13.44 -3.37 21.45
CA PHE A 113 -12.99 -3.75 20.11
C PHE A 113 -11.94 -4.87 20.12
N LEU A 114 -11.35 -5.20 21.26
CA LEU A 114 -10.31 -6.24 21.35
C LEU A 114 -10.78 -7.62 20.84
N PRO A 115 -12.00 -8.10 21.16
CA PRO A 115 -12.51 -9.36 20.61
C PRO A 115 -12.61 -9.36 19.08
N ILE A 116 -12.96 -8.23 18.48
CA ILE A 116 -13.07 -8.06 17.01
C ILE A 116 -11.69 -8.18 16.37
N VAL A 117 -10.68 -7.50 16.93
CA VAL A 117 -9.29 -7.58 16.46
C VAL A 117 -8.75 -9.01 16.62
N ARG A 118 -9.11 -9.71 17.71
CA ARG A 118 -8.72 -11.12 17.92
C ARG A 118 -9.31 -12.04 16.87
N GLU A 119 -10.59 -11.90 16.57
CA GLU A 119 -11.23 -12.71 15.53
C GLU A 119 -10.64 -12.42 14.14
N TRP A 120 -10.40 -11.13 13.82
CA TRP A 120 -9.77 -10.72 12.58
C TRP A 120 -8.35 -11.26 12.43
N SER A 121 -7.58 -11.37 13.52
CA SER A 121 -6.20 -11.91 13.49
C SER A 121 -6.12 -13.34 12.93
N GLY A 122 -7.19 -14.13 13.04
CA GLY A 122 -7.27 -15.47 12.47
C GLY A 122 -7.67 -15.52 11.00
N ARG A 123 -8.08 -14.39 10.41
CA ARG A 123 -8.60 -14.29 9.03
C ARG A 123 -7.83 -13.33 8.14
N THR A 124 -7.01 -12.44 8.73
CA THR A 124 -6.21 -11.46 8.00
C THR A 124 -5.20 -12.11 7.06
N THR A 125 -4.96 -11.49 5.91
CA THR A 125 -3.92 -11.95 4.97
C THR A 125 -2.59 -11.27 5.24
N THR A 126 -2.61 -9.99 5.64
CA THR A 126 -1.39 -9.18 5.77
C THR A 126 -1.09 -8.73 7.19
N GLY A 127 -2.08 -8.79 8.09
CA GLY A 127 -2.02 -8.18 9.42
C GLY A 127 -2.04 -6.65 9.39
N ASP A 128 -2.33 -6.02 8.25
CA ASP A 128 -2.42 -4.57 8.10
C ASP A 128 -3.69 -4.02 8.75
N ARG A 129 -3.54 -3.01 9.62
CA ARG A 129 -4.63 -2.29 10.26
C ARG A 129 -5.68 -1.80 9.27
N ALA A 130 -5.29 -1.50 8.04
CA ALA A 130 -6.24 -1.02 7.02
C ALA A 130 -7.29 -2.06 6.62
N GLU A 131 -7.09 -3.35 6.90
CA GLU A 131 -8.11 -4.38 6.68
C GLU A 131 -9.29 -4.27 7.66
N LEU A 132 -9.13 -3.54 8.77
CA LEU A 132 -10.16 -3.31 9.79
C LEU A 132 -10.95 -2.02 9.48
N GLU A 133 -11.65 -1.99 8.35
CA GLU A 133 -12.39 -0.82 7.84
C GLU A 133 -13.54 -0.38 8.76
N ASP A 134 -14.18 -1.32 9.46
CA ASP A 134 -15.33 -1.07 10.34
C ASP A 134 -14.94 -0.58 11.75
N LEU A 135 -13.64 -0.42 12.04
CA LEU A 135 -13.14 0.00 13.35
C LEU A 135 -12.57 1.44 13.32
N PRO A 136 -12.75 2.23 14.40
CA PRO A 136 -12.17 3.57 14.51
C PRO A 136 -10.65 3.58 14.29
N GLU A 137 -10.12 4.52 13.51
CA GLU A 137 -8.68 4.57 13.19
C GLU A 137 -7.80 4.65 14.46
N ASP A 138 -8.31 5.31 15.50
CA ASP A 138 -7.64 5.59 16.78
C ASP A 138 -8.02 4.59 17.88
N LEU A 139 -7.91 3.29 17.59
CA LEU A 139 -8.06 2.25 18.61
C LEU A 139 -7.07 2.48 19.78
N PRO A 140 -7.55 2.71 21.02
CA PRO A 140 -6.69 3.12 22.13
C PRO A 140 -5.56 2.14 22.44
N PHE A 141 -5.82 0.84 22.30
CA PHE A 141 -4.88 -0.24 22.57
C PHE A 141 -4.00 -0.61 21.37
N TRP A 142 -4.16 0.03 20.20
CA TRP A 142 -3.44 -0.40 18.99
C TRP A 142 -1.93 -0.30 19.13
N SER A 143 -1.44 0.74 19.80
CA SER A 143 0.00 0.90 20.08
C SER A 143 0.58 -0.24 20.91
N GLU A 144 -0.24 -0.90 21.74
CA GLU A 144 0.13 -2.03 22.58
C GLU A 144 0.17 -3.35 21.78
N VAL A 145 -0.68 -3.50 20.76
CA VAL A 145 -0.76 -4.72 19.94
C VAL A 145 -0.05 -4.62 18.59
N ALA A 146 0.35 -3.42 18.16
CA ALA A 146 1.08 -3.21 16.91
C ALA A 146 2.52 -3.75 17.00
N ALA A 147 3.09 -4.09 15.85
CA ALA A 147 4.45 -4.59 15.70
C ALA A 147 5.51 -3.50 15.90
N THR A 148 5.35 -2.51 16.78
CA THR A 148 6.38 -1.48 17.04
C THR A 148 7.66 -2.10 17.62
N ALA A 149 8.79 -1.38 17.58
CA ALA A 149 10.00 -1.83 18.27
C ALA A 149 9.73 -1.86 19.79
N GLU A 150 10.31 -2.80 20.51
CA GLU A 150 10.40 -2.71 21.97
C GLU A 150 11.45 -1.62 22.27
N THR A 151 11.02 -0.52 22.89
CA THR A 151 11.92 0.48 23.50
C THR A 151 12.27 0.09 24.91
#